data_AF-A0A9E4I9B9-F1
#
_entry.id   AF-A0A9E4I9B9-F1
#
_cell.length_a   1.000
_cell.length_b   1.000
_cell.length_c   1.000
_cell.angle_alpha   90.00
_cell.angle_beta   90.00
_cell.angle_gamma   90.00
#
_symmetry.space_group_name_H-M   'P 1'
#
loop_
_entity.id
_entity.type
_entity.pdbx_description
1 polymer ?
#
loop_
_entity_poly.entity_id
_entity_poly.type
_entity_poly.pdbx_seq_one_letter_code
_entity_poly.pdbx_strand_id
1 'polypeptide(L)'
;FRSAYHHHASVEVNFLSGCEIEYSFSGKRVWVPSGRLTLFWGAIPHGVVDVRGKGRIVNVYISLAQMMKWRFPKPFVETIFSGAVLAVRDPRSTDGAAFQRWAREYEIDNAAWRYLLLGEIEMRLRRLALEGDQWLRMSTWPAGRRRATSTGC
;
A
#
# COMPACT_ATOMS: atom_id res chain seq x y z
N PHE A 1 -0.03 16.78 -13.13
CA PHE A 1 0.33 15.49 -13.76
C PHE A 1 -0.91 14.61 -13.80
N ARG A 2 -1.49 14.34 -14.97
CA ARG A 2 -2.50 13.27 -15.11
C ARG A 2 -1.73 11.95 -15.14
N SER A 3 -1.59 11.30 -13.99
CA SER A 3 -1.21 9.89 -13.97
C SER A 3 -2.31 9.11 -14.70
N ALA A 4 -1.96 8.39 -15.76
CA ALA A 4 -2.91 7.49 -16.41
C ALA A 4 -3.40 6.47 -15.37
N TYR A 5 -4.72 6.26 -15.32
CA TYR A 5 -5.27 5.13 -14.59
C TYR A 5 -4.65 3.86 -15.18
N HIS A 6 -4.09 3.01 -14.32
CA HIS A 6 -3.54 1.72 -14.74
C HIS A 6 -4.17 0.59 -13.95
N HIS A 7 -4.04 -0.62 -14.50
CA HIS A 7 -4.51 -1.84 -13.88
C HIS A 7 -3.56 -2.99 -14.19
N HIS A 8 -3.35 -3.90 -13.24
CA HIS A 8 -2.52 -5.09 -13.41
C HIS A 8 -2.87 -6.20 -12.41
N ALA A 9 -2.50 -7.44 -12.73
CA ALA A 9 -2.78 -8.62 -11.92
C ALA A 9 -1.79 -8.80 -10.74
N SER A 10 -1.65 -7.76 -9.92
CA SER A 10 -0.88 -7.80 -8.68
C SER A 10 -1.58 -7.04 -7.56
N VAL A 11 -1.34 -7.49 -6.33
CA VAL A 11 -1.65 -6.72 -5.13
C VAL A 11 -0.53 -5.70 -4.94
N GLU A 12 -0.88 -4.45 -4.70
CA GLU A 12 0.07 -3.38 -4.37
C GLU A 12 0.09 -3.16 -2.86
N VAL A 13 1.30 -3.14 -2.30
CA VAL A 13 1.56 -2.73 -0.92
C VAL A 13 2.36 -1.45 -0.96
N ASN A 14 1.79 -0.38 -0.44
CA ASN A 14 2.43 0.93 -0.46
C ASN A 14 2.69 1.40 0.97
N PHE A 15 3.84 2.02 1.19
CA PHE A 15 4.14 2.72 2.44
C PHE A 15 4.58 4.15 2.16
N LEU A 16 3.91 5.11 2.77
CA LEU A 16 4.22 6.54 2.61
C LEU A 16 5.03 7.05 3.81
N SER A 17 6.04 7.87 3.56
CA SER A 17 6.86 8.51 4.60
C SER A 17 7.15 9.97 4.25
N GLY A 18 6.75 10.91 5.10
CA GLY A 18 6.98 12.34 4.88
C GLY A 18 6.07 13.00 3.83
N CYS A 19 5.14 12.24 3.26
CA CYS A 19 4.15 12.74 2.29
C CYS A 19 2.78 12.09 2.51
N GLU A 20 1.76 12.74 1.97
CA GLU A 20 0.37 12.28 1.93
C GLU A 20 -0.10 12.27 0.47
N ILE A 21 -0.92 11.28 0.10
CA ILE A 21 -1.39 11.11 -1.28
C ILE A 21 -2.92 11.01 -1.29
N GLU A 22 -3.55 11.73 -2.23
CA GLU A 22 -4.92 11.48 -2.64
C GLU A 22 -4.92 10.56 -3.85
N TYR A 23 -5.48 9.36 -3.73
CA TYR A 23 -5.75 8.46 -4.83
C TYR A 23 -7.20 8.60 -5.31
N SER A 24 -7.43 8.23 -6.56
CA SER A 24 -8.73 7.87 -7.10
C SER A 24 -8.75 6.37 -7.38
N PHE A 25 -9.73 5.65 -6.85
CA PHE A 25 -10.01 4.25 -7.15
C PHE A 25 -11.40 4.17 -7.76
N SER A 26 -11.50 3.87 -9.07
CA SER A 26 -12.76 3.88 -9.82
C SER A 26 -13.61 5.14 -9.58
N GLY A 27 -12.95 6.31 -9.55
CA GLY A 27 -13.59 7.62 -9.33
C GLY A 27 -13.84 7.99 -7.86
N LYS A 28 -13.63 7.07 -6.91
CA LYS A 28 -13.73 7.36 -5.46
C LYS A 28 -12.39 7.89 -4.95
N ARG A 29 -12.43 9.04 -4.29
CA ARG A 29 -11.26 9.71 -3.72
C ARG A 29 -10.90 9.12 -2.36
N VAL A 30 -9.60 8.92 -2.15
CA VAL A 30 -9.05 8.14 -1.05
C VAL A 30 -7.79 8.85 -0.55
N TRP A 31 -7.83 9.41 0.67
CA TRP A 31 -6.72 10.15 1.27
C TRP A 31 -5.85 9.26 2.16
N VAL A 32 -4.57 9.12 1.83
CA VAL A 32 -3.61 8.31 2.57
C VAL A 32 -2.59 9.22 3.26
N PRO A 33 -2.60 9.29 4.61
CA PRO A 33 -1.63 10.10 5.35
C PRO A 33 -0.24 9.45 5.38
N SER A 34 0.77 10.23 5.77
CA SER A 34 2.14 9.76 5.99
C SER A 34 2.18 8.70 7.10
N GLY A 35 3.15 7.77 6.99
CA GLY A 35 3.36 6.67 7.94
C GLY A 35 2.37 5.52 7.77
N ARG A 36 1.62 5.51 6.66
CA ARG A 36 0.54 4.56 6.43
C ARG A 36 0.97 3.48 5.45
N LEU A 37 0.77 2.22 5.87
CA LEU A 37 0.78 1.06 4.99
C LEU A 37 -0.61 0.86 4.39
N THR A 38 -0.67 0.72 3.07
CA THR A 38 -1.89 0.44 2.32
C THR A 38 -1.74 -0.77 1.42
N LEU A 39 -2.83 -1.49 1.21
CA LEU A 39 -2.89 -2.70 0.39
C LEU A 39 -4.13 -2.66 -0.49
N PHE A 40 -4.00 -2.88 -1.80
CA PHE A 40 -5.14 -2.94 -2.71
C PHE A 40 -4.91 -3.83 -3.92
N TRP A 41 -5.99 -4.25 -4.56
CA TRP A 41 -5.94 -5.03 -5.79
C TRP A 41 -5.74 -4.13 -7.00
N GLY A 42 -4.61 -4.31 -7.69
CA GLY A 42 -4.22 -3.49 -8.83
C GLY A 42 -5.11 -3.63 -10.06
N ALA A 43 -6.04 -4.60 -10.13
CA ALA A 43 -6.99 -4.65 -11.25
C ALA A 43 -8.12 -3.61 -11.12
N ILE A 44 -8.26 -2.97 -9.96
CA ILE A 44 -9.15 -1.82 -9.80
C ILE A 44 -8.47 -0.60 -10.44
N PRO A 45 -9.10 0.08 -11.42
CA PRO A 45 -8.52 1.28 -12.00
C PRO A 45 -8.23 2.32 -10.92
N HIS A 46 -6.96 2.70 -10.79
CA HIS A 46 -6.54 3.67 -9.78
C HIS A 46 -5.47 4.65 -10.29
N GLY A 47 -5.33 5.77 -9.60
CA GLY A 47 -4.34 6.79 -9.95
C GLY A 47 -4.20 7.89 -8.91
N VAL A 48 -3.05 8.58 -8.94
CA VAL A 48 -2.76 9.71 -8.04
C VAL A 48 -3.49 10.97 -8.52
N VAL A 49 -4.17 11.64 -7.59
CA VAL A 49 -4.93 12.87 -7.80
C VAL A 49 -4.19 14.09 -7.24
N ASP A 50 -3.67 13.96 -6.02
CA ASP A 50 -2.94 15.02 -5.31
C ASP A 50 -1.83 14.41 -4.45
N VAL A 51 -0.77 15.18 -4.21
CA VAL A 51 0.35 14.82 -3.33
C VAL A 51 0.71 16.02 -2.49
N ARG A 52 0.91 15.82 -1.18
CA ARG A 52 1.33 16.87 -0.24
C ARG A 52 2.52 16.42 0.58
N GLY A 53 3.39 17.36 0.92
CA GLY A 53 4.60 17.11 1.72
C GLY A 53 5.84 16.91 0.86
N LYS A 54 6.92 16.42 1.48
CA LYS A 54 8.18 16.04 0.82
C LYS A 54 8.65 14.74 1.45
N GLY A 55 8.41 13.64 0.73
CA GLY A 55 8.51 12.31 1.28
C GLY A 55 8.90 11.27 0.25
N ARG A 56 8.66 10.02 0.59
CA ARG A 56 8.89 8.86 -0.28
C ARG A 56 7.72 7.91 -0.16
N ILE A 57 7.44 7.23 -1.26
CA ILE A 57 6.59 6.05 -1.31
C ILE A 57 7.45 4.84 -1.66
N VAL A 58 7.24 3.73 -0.97
CA VAL A 58 7.77 2.42 -1.36
C VAL A 58 6.59 1.57 -1.81
N ASN A 59 6.64 1.11 -3.07
CA ASN A 59 5.61 0.26 -3.68
C ASN A 59 6.16 -1.16 -3.82
N VAL A 60 5.39 -2.14 -3.36
CA VAL A 60 5.68 -3.56 -3.52
C VAL A 60 4.57 -4.20 -4.34
N TYR A 61 4.95 -4.85 -5.43
CA TYR A 61 4.03 -5.55 -6.32
C TYR A 61 4.09 -7.05 -6.05
N ILE A 62 3.00 -7.61 -5.52
CA ILE A 62 2.87 -9.05 -5.25
C ILE A 62 1.99 -9.66 -6.33
N SER A 63 2.54 -10.58 -7.11
CA SER A 63 1.76 -11.27 -8.14
C SER A 63 0.60 -12.07 -7.54
N LEU A 64 -0.49 -12.22 -8.31
CA LEU A 64 -1.60 -13.08 -7.92
C LEU A 64 -1.14 -14.50 -7.53
N ALA A 65 -0.22 -15.08 -8.30
CA ALA A 65 0.34 -16.41 -8.02
C ALA A 65 1.02 -16.47 -6.64
N GLN A 66 1.80 -15.45 -6.28
CA GLN A 66 2.45 -15.39 -4.97
C GLN A 66 1.42 -15.22 -3.85
N MET A 67 0.38 -14.41 -4.07
CA MET A 67 -0.71 -14.22 -3.10
C MET A 67 -1.43 -15.54 -2.81
N MET A 68 -1.68 -16.36 -3.83
CA MET A 68 -2.30 -17.68 -3.68
C MET A 68 -1.37 -18.68 -2.97
N LYS A 69 -0.06 -18.64 -3.25
CA LYS A 69 0.96 -19.48 -2.60
C LYS A 69 1.04 -19.23 -1.09
N TRP A 70 0.84 -17.99 -0.66
CA TRP A 70 0.92 -17.61 0.75
C TRP A 70 -0.27 -18.06 1.62
N ARG A 71 -1.38 -18.53 1.05
CA ARG A 71 -2.50 -19.13 1.82
C ARG A 71 -2.93 -18.29 3.04
N PHE A 72 -3.13 -16.99 2.84
CA PHE A 72 -3.63 -16.12 3.90
C PHE A 72 -5.06 -16.50 4.34
N PRO A 73 -5.52 -16.00 5.51
CA PRO A 73 -6.91 -16.16 5.92
C PRO A 73 -7.89 -15.71 4.82
N LYS A 74 -8.89 -16.54 4.53
CA LYS A 74 -9.88 -16.29 3.47
C LYS A 74 -10.52 -14.89 3.54
N PRO A 75 -10.96 -14.37 4.70
CA PRO A 75 -11.57 -13.03 4.78
C PRO A 75 -10.64 -11.90 4.35
N PHE A 76 -9.33 -12.03 4.60
CA PHE A 76 -8.33 -11.05 4.18
C PHE A 76 -8.17 -11.04 2.66
N VAL A 77 -8.07 -12.23 2.07
CA VAL A 77 -7.96 -12.42 0.61
C VAL A 77 -9.21 -11.89 -0.10
N GLU A 78 -10.41 -12.25 0.37
CA GLU A 78 -11.68 -11.78 -0.19
C GLU A 78 -11.81 -10.26 -0.10
N THR A 79 -11.36 -9.66 1.01
CA THR A 79 -11.39 -8.20 1.16
C THR A 79 -10.53 -7.51 0.11
N ILE A 80 -9.28 -7.96 -0.10
CA ILE A 80 -8.40 -7.38 -1.13
C ILE A 80 -9.03 -7.50 -2.51
N PHE A 81 -9.47 -8.71 -2.89
CA PHE A 81 -9.99 -8.98 -4.23
C PHE A 81 -11.39 -8.41 -4.49
N SER A 82 -12.15 -8.03 -3.45
CA SER A 82 -13.38 -7.25 -3.61
C SER A 82 -13.15 -5.82 -4.14
N GLY A 83 -11.88 -5.39 -4.22
CA GLY A 83 -11.50 -4.04 -4.62
C GLY A 83 -11.46 -3.05 -3.45
N ALA A 84 -11.50 -3.54 -2.22
CA ALA A 84 -11.28 -2.68 -1.05
C ALA A 84 -9.83 -2.19 -1.02
N VAL A 85 -9.66 -0.91 -0.69
CA VAL A 85 -8.37 -0.36 -0.28
C VAL A 85 -8.27 -0.53 1.23
N LEU A 86 -7.28 -1.31 1.65
CA LEU A 86 -6.99 -1.54 3.05
C LEU A 86 -5.89 -0.59 3.51
N ALA A 87 -6.09 0.02 4.67
CA ALA A 87 -5.08 0.84 5.33
C ALA A 87 -5.02 0.48 6.82
N VAL A 88 -3.80 0.35 7.36
CA VAL A 88 -3.60 0.06 8.78
C VAL A 88 -4.07 1.23 9.62
N ARG A 89 -4.94 1.02 10.61
CA ARG A 89 -5.49 2.08 11.48
C ARG A 89 -4.43 2.73 12.35
N ASP A 90 -3.52 1.95 12.92
CA ASP A 90 -2.46 2.43 13.79
C ASP A 90 -1.09 2.26 13.12
N PRO A 91 -0.36 3.34 12.81
CA PRO A 91 0.98 3.25 12.25
C PRO A 91 1.91 2.48 13.17
N ARG A 92 2.69 1.54 12.62
CA ARG A 92 3.78 0.91 13.37
C ARG A 92 5.07 1.67 13.12
N SER A 93 5.78 2.03 14.19
CA SER A 93 7.08 2.70 14.11
C SER A 93 8.12 1.91 13.31
N THR A 94 7.98 0.58 13.26
CA THR A 94 8.88 -0.33 12.54
C THR A 94 8.66 -0.36 11.03
N ASP A 95 7.45 -0.03 10.54
CA ASP A 95 7.12 -0.19 9.12
C ASP A 95 7.97 0.73 8.25
N GLY A 96 8.21 1.98 8.67
CA GLY A 96 9.04 2.91 7.92
C GLY A 96 10.47 2.43 7.72
N ALA A 97 11.10 1.94 8.79
CA ALA A 97 12.45 1.39 8.71
C ALA A 97 12.51 0.11 7.85
N ALA A 98 11.50 -0.77 7.97
CA ALA A 98 11.41 -2.00 7.19
C ALA A 98 11.26 -1.73 5.69
N PHE A 99 10.30 -0.90 5.28
CA PHE A 99 10.08 -0.60 3.86
C PHE A 99 11.27 0.11 3.21
N GLN A 100 11.91 1.03 3.93
CA GLN A 100 13.13 1.67 3.44
C GLN A 100 14.28 0.67 3.29
N ARG A 101 14.40 -0.30 4.21
CA ARG A 101 15.39 -1.37 4.11
C ARG A 101 15.09 -2.27 2.91
N TRP A 102 13.86 -2.72 2.74
CA TRP A 102 13.44 -3.55 1.61
C TRP A 102 13.74 -2.91 0.27
N ALA A 103 13.46 -1.60 0.13
CA ALA A 103 13.76 -0.87 -1.10
C ALA A 103 15.26 -0.85 -1.43
N ARG A 104 16.14 -0.74 -0.41
CA ARG A 104 17.60 -0.78 -0.63
C ARG A 104 18.10 -2.19 -0.91
N GLU A 105 17.59 -3.18 -0.18
CA GLU A 105 18.03 -4.58 -0.30
C GLU A 105 17.53 -5.23 -1.58
N TYR A 106 16.43 -4.74 -2.16
CA TYR A 106 15.91 -5.21 -3.45
C TYR A 106 16.89 -4.96 -4.62
N GLU A 107 17.70 -3.91 -4.52
CA GLU A 107 18.73 -3.58 -5.52
C GLU A 107 19.91 -4.56 -5.49
N ILE A 108 20.02 -5.40 -4.45
CA ILE A 108 21.04 -6.44 -4.38
C ILE A 108 20.66 -7.57 -5.33
N ASP A 109 21.44 -7.74 -6.40
CA ASP A 109 21.21 -8.80 -7.39
C ASP A 109 21.62 -10.18 -6.86
N ASN A 110 20.82 -10.72 -5.94
CA ASN A 110 21.06 -12.01 -5.31
C ASN A 110 19.72 -12.71 -4.98
N ALA A 111 19.62 -13.97 -5.40
CA ALA A 111 18.39 -14.75 -5.23
C ALA A 111 18.02 -15.01 -3.74
N ALA A 112 19.02 -15.22 -2.87
CA ALA A 112 18.78 -15.45 -1.45
C ALA A 112 18.24 -14.18 -0.77
N TRP A 113 18.76 -13.01 -1.14
CA TRP A 113 18.22 -11.71 -0.69
C TRP A 113 16.79 -11.49 -1.15
N ARG A 114 16.48 -11.78 -2.43
CA ARG A 114 15.10 -11.70 -2.95
C ARG A 114 14.14 -12.63 -2.19
N TYR A 115 14.59 -13.84 -1.87
CA TYR A 115 13.80 -14.80 -1.09
C TYR A 115 13.56 -14.32 0.35
N LEU A 116 14.59 -13.78 1.00
CA LEU A 116 14.48 -13.19 2.34
C LEU A 116 13.45 -12.05 2.36
N LEU A 117 13.55 -11.11 1.42
CA LEU A 117 12.63 -9.97 1.30
C LEU A 117 11.18 -10.43 1.11
N LEU A 118 10.95 -11.42 0.24
CA LEU A 118 9.63 -12.01 0.06
C LEU A 118 9.08 -12.59 1.37
N GLY A 119 9.92 -13.27 2.16
CA GLY A 119 9.54 -13.78 3.47
C GLY A 119 9.21 -12.68 4.48
N GLU A 120 9.98 -11.60 4.53
CA GLU A 120 9.70 -10.46 5.41
C GLU A 120 8.38 -9.76 5.06
N ILE A 121 8.15 -9.53 3.76
CA ILE A 121 6.89 -8.96 3.25
C ILE A 121 5.73 -9.88 3.60
N GLU A 122 5.86 -11.19 3.35
CA GLU A 122 4.85 -12.19 3.70
C GLU A 122 4.49 -12.12 5.18
N MET A 123 5.50 -12.17 6.07
CA MET A 123 5.27 -12.17 7.52
C MET A 123 4.61 -10.86 7.98
N ARG A 124 4.98 -9.72 7.39
CA ARG A 124 4.34 -8.44 7.71
C ARG A 124 2.86 -8.43 7.30
N LEU A 125 2.54 -8.94 6.12
CA LEU A 125 1.16 -9.07 5.64
C LEU A 125 0.37 -10.12 6.43
N ARG A 126 1.01 -11.20 6.91
CA ARG A 126 0.36 -12.19 7.77
C ARG A 126 -0.03 -11.60 9.10
N ARG A 127 0.88 -10.86 9.74
CA ARG A 127 0.57 -10.10 10.96
C ARG A 127 -0.62 -9.18 10.72
N LEU A 128 -0.59 -8.48 9.59
CA LEU A 128 -1.65 -7.56 9.22
C LEU A 128 -3.00 -8.28 9.05
N ALA A 129 -3.03 -9.44 8.40
CA ALA A 129 -4.23 -10.28 8.27
C ALA A 129 -4.79 -10.75 9.62
N LEU A 130 -3.92 -11.00 10.61
CA LEU A 130 -4.31 -11.41 11.97
C LEU A 130 -4.81 -10.25 12.83
N GLU A 131 -4.39 -9.02 12.54
CA GLU A 131 -4.81 -7.82 13.28
C GLU A 131 -6.29 -7.46 13.02
N GLY A 132 -6.94 -8.09 12.04
CA GLY A 132 -8.39 -8.37 11.99
C GLY A 132 -9.34 -7.19 11.76
N ASP A 133 -9.12 -6.08 12.48
CA ASP A 133 -10.09 -4.98 12.65
C ASP A 133 -9.45 -3.59 12.46
N GLN A 134 -8.14 -3.55 12.21
CA GLN A 134 -7.40 -2.30 12.01
C GLN A 134 -7.53 -1.74 10.58
N TRP A 135 -8.60 -2.07 9.87
CA TRP A 135 -8.77 -1.72 8.47
C TRP A 135 -9.67 -0.52 8.31
N LEU A 136 -9.13 0.60 7.85
CA LEU A 136 -9.99 1.64 7.29
C LEU A 136 -10.38 1.18 5.88
N ARG A 137 -11.61 0.68 5.71
CA ARG A 137 -12.25 0.62 4.39
C ARG A 137 -12.57 2.08 4.03
N MET A 138 -11.86 2.63 3.05
CA MET A 138 -11.79 4.08 2.83
C MET A 138 -13.05 4.71 2.20
N SER A 139 -14.24 4.26 2.62
CA SER A 139 -15.50 4.98 2.45
C SER A 139 -15.77 5.99 3.58
N THR A 140 -14.94 6.05 4.63
CA THR A 140 -15.24 6.79 5.87
C THR A 140 -14.25 7.90 6.27
N TRP A 141 -13.32 8.31 5.39
CA TRP A 141 -12.46 9.47 5.70
C TRP A 141 -13.24 10.78 5.52
N PRO A 142 -13.32 11.66 6.55
CA PRO A 142 -14.03 12.93 6.39
C PRO A 142 -13.30 13.83 5.39
N ALA A 143 -13.99 14.20 4.32
CA ALA A 143 -13.56 15.23 3.38
C ALA A 143 -13.51 16.58 4.12
N GLY A 144 -12.38 16.91 4.74
CA GLY A 144 -12.36 18.06 5.64
C GLY A 144 -11.01 18.56 6.13
N ARG A 145 -9.95 18.60 5.30
CA ARG A 145 -8.81 19.50 5.57
C ARG A 145 -8.31 20.16 4.27
N ARG A 146 -8.18 21.49 4.36
CA ARG A 146 -8.04 22.48 3.27
C ARG A 146 -6.84 22.20 2.37
N ARG A 147 -6.96 22.63 1.10
CA ARG A 147 -5.89 22.63 0.10
C ARG A 147 -4.74 23.52 0.58
N ALA A 148 -3.59 22.92 0.84
CA ALA A 148 -2.32 23.63 0.83
C ALA A 148 -1.53 23.08 -0.36
N THR A 149 -1.36 23.92 -1.38
CA THR A 149 -0.55 23.62 -2.56
C THR A 149 0.92 23.70 -2.18
N SER A 150 1.63 22.59 -2.22
CA SER A 150 3.09 22.59 -2.29
C SER A 150 3.56 21.34 -3.01
N THR A 151 4.39 21.55 -4.03
CA THR A 151 4.98 20.56 -4.93
C THR A 151 6.04 19.71 -4.23
N GLY A 152 5.95 18.39 -4.41
CA GLY A 152 7.01 17.42 -4.16
C GLY A 152 6.50 16.00 -3.90
N CYS A 153 6.82 15.08 -4.80
CA CYS A 153 6.94 13.63 -4.53
C CYS A 153 8.35 13.24 -4.98
#